data_AF-X5EEV9-F1
#
_entry.id   AF-X5EEV9-F1
#
_cell.length_a   1.000
_cell.length_b   1.000
_cell.length_c   1.000
_cell.angle_alpha   90.00
_cell.angle_beta   90.00
_cell.angle_gamma   90.00
#
_symmetry.space_group_name_H-M   'P 1'
#
loop_
_entity.id
_entity.type
_entity.pdbx_description
1 polymer ?
#
loop_
_entity_poly.entity_id
_entity_poly.type
_entity_poly.pdbx_seq_one_letter_code
_entity_poly.pdbx_strand_id
1 'polypeptide(L)'
;MRLADRLGLSASLLTAQQFDSRLLASWDGFGELVSVGFGTGRTAERDLSPMASWMSRARYVLTHSDPWAGGDPRPVVDDLAVDPLSASTPVALATVELLDAAVAVRENMTAEKVDALVDTLTWALDAPAYVRQTALETAVAVLVSVDMPAAARGVITRVSPPEVTLTCRALVTWGGGSTAGLPPVRPAYSARDVAFGLLSRHRDAPDLIRSLAETCPEDGLVAMWIHRLLTSN
;
A
#
# COMPACT_ATOMS: atom_id res chain seq x y z
N MET A 1 -23.55 -17.61 31.00
CA MET A 1 -23.17 -17.09 29.68
C MET A 1 -21.82 -16.39 29.83
N ARG A 2 -20.74 -16.91 29.24
CA ARG A 2 -19.37 -16.43 29.50
C ARG A 2 -19.14 -15.11 28.72
N LEU A 3 -18.32 -14.20 29.26
CA LEU A 3 -18.01 -12.89 28.66
C LEU A 3 -17.46 -13.03 27.22
N ALA A 4 -16.71 -14.10 26.97
CA ALA A 4 -16.20 -14.48 25.64
C ALA A 4 -17.32 -14.64 24.59
N ASP A 5 -18.40 -15.37 24.96
CA ASP A 5 -19.55 -15.62 24.08
C ASP A 5 -20.35 -14.33 23.81
N ARG A 6 -20.33 -13.37 24.74
CA ARG A 6 -20.98 -12.06 24.56
C ARG A 6 -20.19 -11.10 23.68
N LEU A 7 -18.87 -11.30 23.58
CA LEU A 7 -17.95 -10.43 22.84
C LEU A 7 -17.50 -11.02 21.50
N GLY A 8 -17.97 -12.23 21.14
CA GLY A 8 -17.54 -12.93 19.92
C GLY A 8 -16.08 -13.36 19.94
N LEU A 9 -15.49 -13.48 21.13
CA LEU A 9 -14.05 -13.75 21.30
C LEU A 9 -13.77 -15.24 21.55
N SER A 10 -12.66 -15.73 21.00
CA SER A 10 -12.05 -16.96 21.51
C SER A 10 -11.62 -16.75 22.96
N ALA A 11 -12.02 -17.65 23.85
CA ALA A 11 -11.69 -17.58 25.27
C ALA A 11 -10.18 -17.52 25.55
N SER A 12 -9.34 -17.98 24.62
CA SER A 12 -7.88 -17.93 24.69
C SER A 12 -7.31 -16.50 24.66
N LEU A 13 -7.99 -15.55 24.00
CA LEU A 13 -7.58 -14.14 23.93
C LEU A 13 -7.82 -13.39 25.24
N LEU A 14 -8.78 -13.84 26.05
CA LEU A 14 -9.14 -13.24 27.34
C LEU A 14 -8.25 -13.73 28.49
N THR A 15 -7.54 -14.85 28.31
CA THR A 15 -6.70 -15.48 29.34
C THR A 15 -5.20 -15.31 29.09
N ALA A 16 -4.79 -14.77 27.95
CA ALA A 16 -3.39 -14.47 27.69
C ALA A 16 -2.93 -13.30 28.56
N GLN A 17 -1.72 -13.38 29.13
CA GLN A 17 -1.09 -12.36 29.98
C GLN A 17 -0.89 -10.98 29.29
N GLN A 18 -1.42 -10.78 28.08
CA GLN A 18 -1.21 -9.64 27.20
C GLN A 18 -2.54 -9.00 26.73
N PHE A 19 -3.64 -9.25 27.45
CA PHE A 19 -4.94 -8.67 27.15
C PHE A 19 -4.91 -7.13 27.29
N ASP A 20 -5.17 -6.41 26.19
CA ASP A 20 -5.27 -4.95 26.16
C ASP A 20 -6.73 -4.55 26.41
N SER A 21 -6.99 -3.85 27.52
CA SER A 21 -8.33 -3.41 27.92
C SER A 21 -8.96 -2.41 26.94
N ARG A 22 -8.19 -1.85 25.99
CA ARG A 22 -8.72 -1.01 24.91
C ARG A 22 -9.54 -1.78 23.89
N LEU A 23 -9.35 -3.11 23.79
CA LEU A 23 -10.23 -3.99 23.00
C LEU A 23 -11.66 -4.07 23.55
N LEU A 24 -11.89 -3.70 24.82
CA LEU A 24 -13.22 -3.63 25.41
C LEU A 24 -13.95 -2.31 25.13
N ALA A 25 -13.25 -1.27 24.66
CA ALA A 25 -13.82 0.06 24.52
C ALA A 25 -14.67 0.22 23.24
N SER A 26 -14.27 -0.42 22.12
CA SER A 26 -15.09 -0.73 20.95
C SER A 26 -14.20 -1.37 19.87
N TRP A 27 -14.72 -2.35 19.13
CA TRP A 27 -14.02 -2.96 17.98
C TRP A 27 -13.78 -1.97 16.84
N ASP A 28 -14.60 -0.91 16.76
CA ASP A 28 -14.38 0.23 15.87
C ASP A 28 -13.02 0.91 16.13
N GLY A 29 -12.58 0.93 17.40
CA GLY A 29 -11.29 1.49 17.79
C GLY A 29 -10.08 0.76 17.21
N PHE A 30 -10.17 -0.54 16.89
CA PHE A 30 -9.06 -1.24 16.24
C PHE A 30 -8.88 -0.78 14.79
N GLY A 31 -9.98 -0.67 14.02
CA GLY A 31 -9.94 -0.15 12.65
C GLY A 31 -9.40 1.28 12.60
N GLU A 32 -9.79 2.11 13.57
CA GLU A 32 -9.25 3.47 13.73
C GLU A 32 -7.76 3.46 14.07
N LEU A 33 -7.30 2.61 14.98
CA LEU A 33 -5.88 2.51 15.35
C LEU A 33 -5.01 2.03 14.20
N VAL A 34 -5.47 1.03 13.44
CA VAL A 34 -4.79 0.57 12.23
C VAL A 34 -4.69 1.73 11.22
N SER A 35 -5.79 2.43 10.98
CA SER A 35 -5.82 3.58 10.07
C SER A 35 -4.86 4.69 10.52
N VAL A 36 -4.78 4.99 11.81
CA VAL A 36 -3.86 5.97 12.40
C VAL A 36 -2.40 5.51 12.33
N GLY A 37 -2.14 4.22 12.58
CA GLY A 37 -0.81 3.60 12.55
C GLY A 37 -0.17 3.63 11.16
N PHE A 38 -0.99 3.54 10.10
CA PHE A 38 -0.56 3.75 8.72
C PHE A 38 -0.49 5.24 8.32
N GLY A 39 -1.29 6.11 8.95
CA GLY A 39 -1.41 7.53 8.60
C GLY A 39 -0.39 8.49 9.24
N THR A 40 0.30 8.11 10.33
CA THR A 40 1.20 9.04 11.06
C THR A 40 2.64 8.53 11.22
N GLY A 41 3.60 9.39 10.87
CA GLY A 41 5.04 9.10 10.83
C GLY A 41 5.80 9.22 12.14
N ARG A 42 5.21 8.87 13.30
CA ARG A 42 5.94 8.91 14.59
C ARG A 42 5.88 7.58 15.33
N THR A 43 7.06 6.98 15.47
CA THR A 43 7.36 5.89 16.39
C THR A 43 7.36 6.39 17.83
N ALA A 44 6.61 5.73 18.70
CA ALA A 44 6.82 5.80 20.14
C ALA A 44 7.03 4.39 20.69
N GLU A 45 8.27 4.19 21.15
CA GLU A 45 8.72 3.39 22.29
C GLU A 45 8.43 1.89 22.37
N ARG A 46 9.54 1.15 22.52
CA ARG A 46 9.64 -0.27 22.88
C ARG A 46 9.03 -0.50 24.26
N ASP A 47 7.75 -0.89 24.27
CA ASP A 47 7.08 -1.79 25.22
C ASP A 47 5.71 -2.14 24.60
N LEU A 48 5.76 -2.75 23.41
CA LEU A 48 4.69 -2.68 22.42
C LEU A 48 3.64 -3.77 22.63
N SER A 49 2.42 -3.34 23.00
CA SER A 49 1.17 -4.12 22.91
C SER A 49 1.16 -5.01 21.64
N PRO A 50 0.59 -6.23 21.68
CA PRO A 50 0.45 -7.10 20.51
C PRO A 50 -0.03 -6.36 19.26
N MET A 51 -0.89 -5.36 19.48
CA MET A 51 -1.41 -4.48 18.45
C MET A 51 -0.36 -3.62 17.76
N ALA A 52 0.50 -2.98 18.55
CA ALA A 52 1.54 -2.12 18.02
C ALA A 52 2.65 -2.93 17.32
N SER A 53 2.91 -4.15 17.80
CA SER A 53 3.76 -5.12 17.10
C SER A 53 3.18 -5.54 15.74
N TRP A 54 1.89 -5.87 15.70
CA TRP A 54 1.18 -6.20 14.45
C TRP A 54 1.20 -5.04 13.45
N MET A 55 0.86 -3.82 13.89
CA MET A 55 0.88 -2.63 13.03
C MET A 55 2.28 -2.31 12.50
N SER A 56 3.31 -2.45 13.34
CA SER A 56 4.70 -2.25 12.95
C SER A 56 5.12 -3.23 11.85
N ARG A 57 4.78 -4.52 12.00
CA ARG A 57 5.02 -5.56 10.98
C ARG A 57 4.26 -5.28 9.70
N ALA A 58 2.97 -4.95 9.77
CA ALA A 58 2.16 -4.63 8.59
C ALA A 58 2.69 -3.40 7.84
N ARG A 59 3.17 -2.38 8.58
CA ARG A 59 3.84 -1.21 8.00
C ARG A 59 5.19 -1.56 7.37
N TYR A 60 5.96 -2.43 7.99
CA TYR A 60 7.19 -2.95 7.38
C TYR A 60 6.88 -3.59 6.03
N VAL A 61 5.89 -4.49 5.98
CA VAL A 61 5.48 -5.12 4.73
C VAL A 61 5.04 -4.08 3.70
N LEU A 62 4.17 -3.14 4.07
CA LEU A 62 3.68 -2.11 3.13
C LEU A 62 4.82 -1.28 2.51
N THR A 63 5.84 -0.92 3.30
CA THR A 63 7.00 -0.17 2.82
C THR A 63 7.86 -1.00 1.86
N HIS A 64 7.95 -2.32 2.06
CA HIS A 64 8.85 -3.20 1.32
C HIS A 64 8.11 -4.08 0.29
N SER A 65 6.78 -3.99 0.17
CA SER A 65 5.97 -4.68 -0.84
C SER A 65 6.04 -4.00 -2.20
N ASP A 66 6.57 -2.77 -2.26
CA ASP A 66 6.89 -2.11 -3.51
C ASP A 66 7.97 -2.94 -4.27
N PRO A 67 7.74 -3.30 -5.56
CA PRO A 67 8.68 -4.11 -6.33
C PRO A 67 10.07 -3.48 -6.52
N TRP A 68 10.17 -2.16 -6.34
CA TRP A 68 11.43 -1.41 -6.45
C TRP A 68 12.06 -1.09 -5.09
N ALA A 69 11.45 -1.51 -3.99
CA ALA A 69 12.02 -1.37 -2.65
C ALA A 69 12.97 -2.53 -2.28
N GLY A 70 13.97 -2.21 -1.45
CA GLY A 70 14.85 -3.21 -0.84
C GLY A 70 14.13 -4.06 0.22
N GLY A 71 14.84 -5.00 0.86
CA GLY A 71 14.34 -5.85 1.95
C GLY A 71 13.58 -7.10 1.49
N ASP A 72 13.10 -7.91 2.42
CA ASP A 72 12.28 -9.09 2.13
C ASP A 72 11.04 -9.11 3.05
N PRO A 73 9.86 -8.72 2.56
CA PRO A 73 8.64 -8.68 3.35
C PRO A 73 7.95 -10.04 3.49
N ARG A 74 8.31 -11.05 2.68
CA ARG A 74 7.59 -12.33 2.62
C ARG A 74 7.53 -13.04 3.98
N PRO A 75 8.63 -13.22 4.72
CA PRO A 75 8.57 -13.84 6.04
C PRO A 75 7.65 -13.11 7.02
N VAL A 76 7.59 -11.78 6.93
CA VAL A 76 6.75 -10.95 7.82
C VAL A 76 5.27 -11.05 7.45
N VAL A 77 4.94 -11.16 6.16
CA VAL A 77 3.56 -11.45 5.71
C VAL A 77 3.11 -12.81 6.20
N ASP A 78 3.94 -13.84 6.06
CA ASP A 78 3.58 -15.20 6.47
C ASP A 78 3.32 -15.26 7.99
N ASP A 79 4.15 -14.56 8.79
CA ASP A 79 3.94 -14.39 10.23
C ASP A 79 2.65 -13.63 10.57
N LEU A 80 2.30 -12.60 9.77
CA LEU A 80 1.05 -11.87 9.95
C LEU A 80 -0.16 -12.72 9.57
N ALA A 81 -0.08 -13.56 8.55
CA ALA A 81 -1.19 -14.40 8.09
C ALA A 81 -1.63 -15.41 9.15
N VAL A 82 -0.70 -15.90 9.98
CA VAL A 82 -0.99 -16.83 11.09
C VAL A 82 -1.21 -16.13 12.43
N ASP A 83 -1.09 -14.79 12.48
CA ASP A 83 -1.25 -14.04 13.72
C ASP A 83 -2.73 -14.06 14.17
N PRO A 84 -3.02 -14.37 15.45
CA PRO A 84 -4.38 -14.39 15.96
C PRO A 84 -5.15 -13.08 15.78
N LEU A 85 -4.47 -11.94 15.73
CA LEU A 85 -5.09 -10.64 15.49
C LEU A 85 -5.58 -10.49 14.04
N SER A 86 -4.93 -11.14 13.09
CA SER A 86 -5.33 -11.10 11.67
C SER A 86 -6.68 -11.76 11.43
N ALA A 87 -6.96 -12.86 12.13
CA ALA A 87 -8.27 -13.53 12.09
C ALA A 87 -9.32 -12.86 13.01
N SER A 88 -8.93 -11.89 13.83
CA SER A 88 -9.81 -11.31 14.85
C SER A 88 -10.74 -10.22 14.33
N THR A 89 -10.40 -9.57 13.20
CA THR A 89 -11.23 -8.50 12.62
C THR A 89 -11.20 -8.51 11.08
N PRO A 90 -12.28 -8.06 10.42
CA PRO A 90 -12.30 -7.91 8.96
C PRO A 90 -11.21 -6.97 8.43
N VAL A 91 -10.93 -5.88 9.16
CA VAL A 91 -9.89 -4.91 8.77
C VAL A 91 -8.49 -5.54 8.76
N ALA A 92 -8.15 -6.32 9.78
CA ALA A 92 -6.84 -6.98 9.84
C ALA A 92 -6.69 -8.02 8.74
N LEU A 93 -7.72 -8.85 8.53
CA LEU A 93 -7.74 -9.86 7.47
C LEU A 93 -7.56 -9.23 6.09
N ALA A 94 -8.41 -8.26 5.75
CA ALA A 94 -8.36 -7.56 4.47
C ALA A 94 -7.02 -6.84 4.26
N THR A 95 -6.41 -6.31 5.32
CA THR A 95 -5.08 -5.71 5.26
C THR A 95 -4.03 -6.76 4.89
N VAL A 96 -4.01 -7.91 5.57
CA VAL A 96 -3.01 -8.96 5.32
C VAL A 96 -3.17 -9.57 3.93
N GLU A 97 -4.40 -9.85 3.49
CA GLU A 97 -4.66 -10.39 2.15
C GLU A 97 -4.20 -9.43 1.04
N LEU A 98 -4.40 -8.12 1.24
CA LEU A 98 -3.94 -7.12 0.29
C LEU A 98 -2.42 -6.96 0.30
N LEU A 99 -1.79 -7.02 1.48
CA LEU A 99 -0.33 -7.01 1.61
C LEU A 99 0.30 -8.26 0.98
N ASP A 100 -0.28 -9.44 1.20
CA ASP A 100 0.17 -10.70 0.59
C ASP A 100 0.12 -10.63 -0.94
N ALA A 101 -1.00 -10.17 -1.49
CA ALA A 101 -1.14 -9.99 -2.93
C ALA A 101 -0.12 -8.98 -3.50
N ALA A 102 0.18 -7.89 -2.76
CA ALA A 102 1.20 -6.93 -3.16
C ALA A 102 2.62 -7.53 -3.13
N VAL A 103 2.94 -8.34 -2.12
CA VAL A 103 4.22 -9.06 -2.05
C VAL A 103 4.33 -10.08 -3.19
N ALA A 104 3.24 -10.78 -3.55
CA ALA A 104 3.25 -11.71 -4.67
C ALA A 104 3.54 -11.03 -6.01
N VAL A 105 3.06 -9.80 -6.23
CA VAL A 105 3.42 -8.97 -7.41
C VAL A 105 4.90 -8.61 -7.38
N ARG A 106 5.44 -8.23 -6.22
CA ARG A 106 6.85 -7.93 -6.04
C ARG A 106 7.75 -9.12 -6.36
N GLU A 107 7.41 -10.31 -5.85
CA GLU A 107 8.18 -11.52 -6.10
C GLU A 107 8.20 -11.91 -7.58
N ASN A 108 7.07 -11.68 -8.27
CA ASN A 108 6.97 -11.99 -9.68
C ASN A 108 5.98 -11.05 -10.39
N MET A 109 6.52 -10.06 -11.12
CA MET A 109 5.78 -9.00 -11.81
C MET A 109 5.09 -9.50 -13.08
N THR A 110 4.21 -10.48 -12.95
CA THR A 110 3.41 -11.07 -14.04
C THR A 110 2.00 -10.47 -14.06
N ALA A 111 1.36 -10.53 -15.24
CA ALA A 111 -0.04 -10.11 -15.40
C ALA A 111 -0.97 -10.86 -14.43
N GLU A 112 -0.76 -12.17 -14.23
CA GLU A 112 -1.55 -12.99 -13.30
C GLU A 112 -1.48 -12.47 -11.86
N LYS A 113 -0.28 -12.11 -11.37
CA LYS A 113 -0.14 -11.57 -10.01
C LYS A 113 -0.75 -10.18 -9.88
N VAL A 114 -0.63 -9.35 -10.91
CA VAL A 114 -1.29 -8.03 -10.93
C VAL A 114 -2.81 -8.19 -10.93
N ASP A 115 -3.36 -9.10 -11.75
CA ASP A 115 -4.79 -9.39 -11.79
C ASP A 115 -5.30 -9.90 -10.43
N ALA A 116 -4.55 -10.79 -9.77
CA ALA A 116 -4.87 -11.24 -8.43
C ALA A 116 -4.87 -10.09 -7.40
N LEU A 117 -3.89 -9.18 -7.46
CA LEU A 117 -3.87 -7.98 -6.61
C LEU A 117 -5.08 -7.07 -6.87
N VAL A 118 -5.45 -6.89 -8.13
CA VAL A 118 -6.62 -6.09 -8.52
C VAL A 118 -7.91 -6.73 -8.06
N ASP A 119 -8.03 -8.05 -8.18
CA ASP A 119 -9.16 -8.80 -7.64
C ASP A 119 -9.26 -8.57 -6.12
N THR A 120 -8.15 -8.71 -5.38
CA THR A 120 -8.09 -8.43 -3.93
C THR A 120 -8.54 -7.00 -3.60
N LEU A 121 -8.10 -5.99 -4.36
CA LEU A 121 -8.53 -4.60 -4.18
C LEU A 121 -10.04 -4.38 -4.32
N THR A 122 -10.75 -5.24 -5.08
CA THR A 122 -12.21 -5.11 -5.28
C THR A 122 -13.03 -5.63 -4.10
N TRP A 123 -12.53 -6.58 -3.32
CA TRP A 123 -13.26 -7.18 -2.22
C TRP A 123 -12.67 -6.89 -0.82
N ALA A 124 -11.37 -6.54 -0.72
CA ALA A 124 -10.72 -6.11 0.53
C ALA A 124 -11.07 -4.64 0.88
N LEU A 125 -12.37 -4.32 0.92
CA LEU A 125 -12.87 -2.96 1.12
C LEU A 125 -12.58 -2.42 2.52
N ASP A 126 -12.50 -3.31 3.51
CA ASP A 126 -12.23 -3.00 4.92
C ASP A 126 -10.76 -2.67 5.20
N ALA A 127 -9.86 -2.92 4.25
CA ALA A 127 -8.46 -2.55 4.38
C ALA A 127 -8.32 -1.02 4.43
N PRO A 128 -7.37 -0.47 5.22
CA PRO A 128 -7.16 0.97 5.32
C PRO A 128 -6.94 1.63 3.97
N ALA A 129 -7.55 2.80 3.76
CA ALA A 129 -7.48 3.53 2.48
C ALA A 129 -6.04 3.75 2.00
N TYR A 130 -5.11 4.00 2.91
CA TYR A 130 -3.68 4.17 2.57
C TYR A 130 -3.07 2.88 1.99
N VAL A 131 -3.34 1.72 2.58
CA VAL A 131 -2.86 0.41 2.09
C VAL A 131 -3.44 0.14 0.69
N ARG A 132 -4.75 0.37 0.52
CA ARG A 132 -5.45 0.22 -0.76
C ARG A 132 -4.89 1.15 -1.85
N GLN A 133 -4.59 2.40 -1.51
CA GLN A 133 -3.97 3.34 -2.44
C GLN A 133 -2.58 2.91 -2.87
N THR A 134 -1.73 2.48 -1.93
CA THR A 134 -0.38 1.99 -2.24
C THR A 134 -0.42 0.75 -3.12
N ALA A 135 -1.27 -0.22 -2.81
CA ALA A 135 -1.45 -1.43 -3.63
C ALA A 135 -1.94 -1.10 -5.06
N LEU A 136 -2.89 -0.18 -5.20
CA LEU A 136 -3.34 0.29 -6.52
C LEU A 136 -2.21 0.98 -7.29
N GLU A 137 -1.43 1.82 -6.62
CA GLU A 137 -0.27 2.48 -7.22
C GLU A 137 0.77 1.47 -7.71
N THR A 138 1.05 0.42 -6.93
CA THR A 138 1.93 -0.68 -7.33
C THR A 138 1.42 -1.37 -8.59
N ALA A 139 0.13 -1.75 -8.64
CA ALA A 139 -0.46 -2.40 -9.82
C ALA A 139 -0.35 -1.50 -11.07
N VAL A 140 -0.67 -0.21 -10.93
CA VAL A 140 -0.55 0.78 -12.02
C VAL A 140 0.91 0.92 -12.47
N ALA A 141 1.84 1.07 -11.54
CA ALA A 141 3.25 1.26 -11.85
C ALA A 141 3.85 0.04 -12.57
N VAL A 142 3.50 -1.18 -12.16
CA VAL A 142 3.96 -2.42 -12.81
C VAL A 142 3.43 -2.52 -14.24
N LEU A 143 2.15 -2.18 -14.47
CA LEU A 143 1.59 -2.23 -15.83
C LEU A 143 2.18 -1.16 -16.76
N VAL A 144 2.41 0.05 -16.26
CA VAL A 144 3.01 1.12 -17.07
C VAL A 144 4.50 0.86 -17.32
N SER A 145 5.22 0.21 -16.40
CA SER A 145 6.64 -0.13 -16.61
C SER A 145 6.86 -1.15 -17.75
N VAL A 146 5.86 -1.99 -18.04
CA VAL A 146 5.84 -2.92 -19.19
C VAL A 146 5.05 -2.40 -20.39
N ASP A 147 4.87 -1.08 -20.50
CA ASP A 147 4.22 -0.41 -21.64
C ASP A 147 2.74 -0.74 -21.86
N MET A 148 2.02 -1.02 -20.77
CA MET A 148 0.57 -1.28 -20.79
C MET A 148 -0.26 -0.19 -20.07
N PRO A 149 -0.18 1.11 -20.45
CA PRO A 149 -0.93 2.18 -19.79
C PRO A 149 -2.46 2.05 -19.96
N ALA A 150 -2.94 1.42 -21.04
CA ALA A 150 -4.37 1.16 -21.22
C ALA A 150 -4.89 0.14 -20.18
N ALA A 151 -4.12 -0.92 -19.90
CA ALA A 151 -4.44 -1.89 -18.87
C ALA A 151 -4.41 -1.24 -17.48
N ALA A 152 -3.40 -0.40 -17.19
CA ALA A 152 -3.32 0.35 -15.95
C ALA A 152 -4.54 1.26 -15.71
N ARG A 153 -5.07 1.90 -16.76
CA ARG A 153 -6.33 2.64 -16.68
C ARG A 153 -7.52 1.73 -16.41
N GLY A 154 -7.58 0.57 -17.08
CA GLY A 154 -8.61 -0.45 -16.84
C GLY A 154 -8.65 -0.89 -15.38
N VAL A 155 -7.48 -1.05 -14.75
CA VAL A 155 -7.36 -1.33 -13.31
C VAL A 155 -7.98 -0.22 -12.46
N ILE A 156 -7.66 1.05 -12.71
CA ILE A 156 -8.25 2.18 -11.98
C ILE A 156 -9.77 2.20 -12.13
N THR A 157 -10.29 1.98 -13.35
CA THR A 157 -11.73 1.92 -13.61
C THR A 157 -12.39 0.74 -12.90
N ARG A 158 -11.75 -0.43 -12.87
CA ARG A 158 -12.27 -1.64 -12.22
C ARG A 158 -12.32 -1.52 -10.70
N VAL A 159 -11.27 -0.99 -10.09
CA VAL A 159 -11.21 -0.77 -8.63
C VAL A 159 -12.11 0.42 -8.22
N SER A 160 -12.28 1.40 -9.10
CA SER A 160 -13.10 2.60 -8.91
C SER A 160 -12.84 3.30 -7.55
N PRO A 161 -11.58 3.66 -7.24
CA PRO A 161 -11.27 4.31 -5.97
C PRO A 161 -11.88 5.74 -5.95
N PRO A 162 -12.19 6.27 -4.75
CA PRO A 162 -12.71 7.63 -4.64
C PRO A 162 -11.69 8.69 -5.09
N GLU A 163 -10.40 8.41 -4.90
CA GLU A 163 -9.27 9.29 -5.24
C GLU A 163 -8.08 8.44 -5.72
N VAL A 164 -7.18 9.04 -6.49
CA VAL A 164 -5.90 8.45 -6.93
C VAL A 164 -4.71 9.30 -6.48
N THR A 165 -3.52 8.68 -6.40
CA THR A 165 -2.28 9.42 -6.13
C THR A 165 -1.85 10.23 -7.36
N LEU A 166 -1.02 11.25 -7.14
CA LEU A 166 -0.48 12.04 -8.25
C LEU A 166 0.44 11.17 -9.12
N THR A 167 1.16 10.26 -8.50
CA THR A 167 1.97 9.22 -9.15
C THR A 167 1.15 8.38 -10.11
N CYS A 168 0.03 7.79 -9.66
CA CYS A 168 -0.87 7.02 -10.51
C CYS A 168 -1.31 7.83 -11.74
N ARG A 169 -1.74 9.08 -11.51
CA ARG A 169 -2.19 9.97 -12.58
C ARG A 169 -1.08 10.32 -13.57
N ALA A 170 0.13 10.59 -13.08
CA ALA A 170 1.28 10.91 -13.91
C ALA A 170 1.69 9.70 -14.78
N LEU A 171 1.72 8.50 -14.21
CA LEU A 171 2.07 7.26 -14.91
C LEU A 171 1.08 6.94 -16.04
N VAL A 172 -0.24 6.98 -15.78
CA VAL A 172 -1.24 6.63 -16.81
C VAL A 172 -1.40 7.70 -17.90
N THR A 173 -0.95 8.93 -17.66
CA THR A 173 -0.96 10.02 -18.66
C THR A 173 0.42 10.25 -19.27
N TRP A 174 1.43 9.41 -18.91
CA TRP A 174 2.81 9.60 -19.34
C TRP A 174 2.94 9.63 -20.88
N GLY A 175 2.25 8.76 -21.60
CA GLY A 175 2.22 8.73 -23.07
C GLY A 175 1.24 9.71 -23.75
N GLY A 176 0.81 10.79 -23.07
CA GLY A 176 -0.21 11.70 -23.59
C GLY A 176 -1.65 11.20 -23.42
N GLY A 177 -1.84 10.19 -22.56
CA GLY A 177 -3.16 9.66 -22.23
C GLY A 177 -4.07 10.72 -21.60
N SER A 178 -5.37 10.66 -21.91
CA SER A 178 -6.37 11.60 -21.39
C SER A 178 -6.58 11.45 -19.88
N THR A 179 -6.79 12.54 -19.16
CA THR A 179 -7.22 12.50 -17.75
C THR A 179 -8.72 12.24 -17.58
N ALA A 180 -9.49 12.27 -18.68
CA ALA A 180 -10.93 12.06 -18.64
C ALA A 180 -11.28 10.68 -18.05
N GLY A 181 -12.27 10.66 -17.17
CA GLY A 181 -12.75 9.44 -16.50
C GLY A 181 -11.87 8.92 -15.36
N LEU A 182 -10.76 9.59 -15.03
CA LEU A 182 -9.97 9.25 -13.84
C LEU A 182 -10.57 9.91 -12.59
N PRO A 183 -10.53 9.22 -11.42
CA PRO A 183 -10.90 9.82 -10.13
C PRO A 183 -10.04 11.07 -9.82
N PRO A 184 -10.52 11.97 -8.93
CA PRO A 184 -9.74 13.12 -8.47
C PRO A 184 -8.42 12.72 -7.82
N VAL A 185 -7.42 13.62 -7.85
CA VAL A 185 -6.16 13.39 -7.12
C VAL A 185 -6.38 13.71 -5.66
N ARG A 186 -5.87 12.85 -4.77
CA ARG A 186 -5.84 13.14 -3.34
C ARG A 186 -5.05 14.42 -3.04
N PRO A 187 -5.43 15.21 -2.02
CA PRO A 187 -4.75 16.46 -1.69
C PRO A 187 -3.41 16.26 -0.96
N ALA A 188 -3.19 15.10 -0.33
CA ALA A 188 -1.95 14.79 0.38
C ALA A 188 -0.92 14.15 -0.56
N TYR A 189 0.24 14.79 -0.70
CA TYR A 189 1.30 14.32 -1.60
C TYR A 189 2.44 13.65 -0.83
N SER A 190 2.85 12.47 -1.28
CA SER A 190 4.10 11.84 -0.86
C SER A 190 5.31 12.47 -1.57
N ALA A 191 6.53 12.14 -1.14
CA ALA A 191 7.75 12.53 -1.86
C ALA A 191 7.74 12.02 -3.32
N ARG A 192 7.27 10.77 -3.51
CA ARG A 192 7.04 10.17 -4.83
C ARG A 192 6.05 10.96 -5.68
N ASP A 193 4.93 11.38 -5.10
CA ASP A 193 3.94 12.21 -5.80
C ASP A 193 4.54 13.52 -6.30
N VAL A 194 5.35 14.19 -5.47
CA VAL A 194 6.06 15.41 -5.87
C VAL A 194 7.06 15.12 -6.99
N ALA A 195 7.84 14.04 -6.88
CA ALA A 195 8.80 13.64 -7.91
C ALA A 195 8.12 13.37 -9.26
N PHE A 196 7.07 12.54 -9.31
CA PHE A 196 6.32 12.29 -10.54
C PHE A 196 5.59 13.53 -11.05
N GLY A 197 5.13 14.41 -10.16
CA GLY A 197 4.60 15.72 -10.51
C GLY A 197 5.62 16.58 -11.26
N LEU A 198 6.86 16.66 -10.78
CA LEU A 198 7.95 17.40 -11.43
C LEU A 198 8.40 16.73 -12.73
N LEU A 199 8.61 15.41 -12.72
CA LEU A 199 8.98 14.64 -13.91
C LEU A 199 7.94 14.83 -15.02
N SER A 200 6.64 14.82 -14.69
CA SER A 200 5.58 14.98 -15.68
C SER A 200 5.55 16.36 -16.35
N ARG A 201 5.99 17.41 -15.65
CA ARG A 201 6.02 18.80 -16.14
C ARG A 201 7.30 19.16 -16.88
N HIS A 202 8.41 18.55 -16.51
CA HIS A 202 9.76 18.91 -16.98
C HIS A 202 10.42 17.76 -17.76
N ARG A 203 9.63 17.05 -18.58
CA ARG A 203 10.06 15.87 -19.35
C ARG A 203 11.25 16.14 -20.26
N ASP A 204 11.35 17.36 -20.78
CA ASP A 204 12.37 17.77 -21.75
C ASP A 204 13.58 18.47 -21.10
N ALA A 205 13.67 18.47 -19.76
CA ALA A 205 14.73 19.15 -19.01
C ALA A 205 15.67 18.13 -18.33
N PRO A 206 16.66 17.56 -19.05
CA PRO A 206 17.50 16.48 -18.53
C PRO A 206 18.32 16.88 -17.30
N ASP A 207 18.72 18.14 -17.17
CA ASP A 207 19.47 18.62 -16.00
C ASP A 207 18.62 18.58 -14.72
N LEU A 208 17.33 18.96 -14.81
CA LEU A 208 16.39 18.89 -13.70
C LEU A 208 16.08 17.44 -13.33
N ILE A 209 15.94 16.56 -14.33
CA ILE A 209 15.76 15.12 -14.14
C ILE A 209 16.95 14.51 -13.38
N ARG A 210 18.18 14.90 -13.71
CA ARG A 210 19.38 14.44 -12.97
C ARG A 210 19.38 14.94 -11.53
N SER A 211 19.05 16.21 -11.28
CA SER A 211 18.94 16.73 -9.91
C SER A 211 17.86 16.03 -9.07
N LEU A 212 16.76 15.59 -9.70
CA LEU A 212 15.73 14.80 -9.02
C LEU A 212 16.24 13.42 -8.58
N ALA A 213 17.10 12.79 -9.37
CA ALA A 213 17.72 11.52 -8.99
C ALA A 213 18.54 11.63 -7.70
N GLU A 214 19.19 12.78 -7.50
CA GLU A 214 19.98 13.07 -6.29
C GLU A 214 19.10 13.34 -5.06
N THR A 215 17.87 13.83 -5.26
CA THR A 215 16.95 14.20 -4.16
C THR A 215 16.04 13.07 -3.69
N CYS A 216 15.85 12.03 -4.51
CA CYS A 216 15.02 10.86 -4.16
C CYS A 216 15.76 9.53 -4.39
N PRO A 217 16.95 9.31 -3.80
CA PRO A 217 17.77 8.14 -4.09
C PRO A 217 17.17 6.81 -3.59
N GLU A 218 16.28 6.88 -2.60
CA GLU A 218 15.68 5.69 -1.96
C GLU A 218 14.41 5.19 -2.67
N ASP A 219 13.86 5.96 -3.61
CA ASP A 219 12.65 5.57 -4.33
C ASP A 219 13.01 4.88 -5.65
N GLY A 220 13.03 3.54 -5.63
CA GLY A 220 13.46 2.74 -6.77
C GLY A 220 12.57 2.90 -8.01
N LEU A 221 11.27 3.21 -7.85
CA LEU A 221 10.37 3.48 -8.97
C LEU A 221 10.75 4.78 -9.66
N VAL A 222 11.00 5.84 -8.89
CA VAL A 222 11.45 7.14 -9.42
C VAL A 222 12.81 6.99 -10.10
N ALA A 223 13.76 6.29 -9.49
CA ALA A 223 15.08 6.06 -10.06
C ALA A 223 15.02 5.31 -11.39
N MET A 224 14.22 4.23 -11.46
CA MET A 224 13.98 3.47 -12.69
C MET A 224 13.33 4.33 -13.78
N TRP A 225 12.35 5.17 -13.42
CA TRP A 225 11.71 6.08 -14.37
C TRP A 225 12.67 7.14 -14.91
N ILE A 226 13.49 7.73 -14.05
CA ILE A 226 14.53 8.70 -14.44
C ILE A 226 15.52 8.04 -15.41
N HIS A 227 16.01 6.84 -15.10
CA HIS A 227 16.90 6.11 -15.99
C HIS A 227 16.28 5.89 -17.37
N ARG A 228 14.99 5.50 -17.40
CA ARG A 228 14.24 5.33 -18.64
C ARG A 228 14.17 6.63 -19.45
N LEU A 229 13.92 7.77 -18.82
CA LEU A 229 13.85 9.07 -19.51
C LEU A 229 15.20 9.53 -20.06
N LEU A 230 16.28 9.31 -19.30
CA LEU A 230 17.62 9.70 -19.72
C LEU A 230 18.21 8.79 -20.82
N THR A 231 17.66 7.59 -21.01
CA THR A 231 18.08 6.65 -22.05
C THR A 231 17.20 6.68 -23.32
N SER A 232 16.00 7.25 -23.22
CA SER A 232 15.06 7.36 -24.35
C SER A 232 15.19 8.66 -25.16
N ASN A 233 15.97 9.63 -24.66
CA ASN A 233 16.31 10.89 -25.33
C ASN A 233 17.72 10.82 -25.93
#